data_AF-A0A9Q4GUG0-F1
#
_entry.id   AF-A0A9Q4GUG0-F1
#
_cell.length_a   1.000
_cell.length_b   1.000
_cell.length_c   1.000
_cell.angle_alpha   90.00
_cell.angle_beta   90.00
_cell.angle_gamma   90.00
#
_symmetry.space_group_name_H-M   'P 1'
#
loop_
_entity.id
_entity.type
_entity.pdbx_description
1 polymer ?
#
loop_
_entity_poly.entity_id
_entity_poly.type
_entity_poly.pdbx_seq_one_letter_code
_entity_poly.pdbx_strand_id
1 'polypeptide(L)'
;MRNVWSVTGAVAIVCASVTGCTVPRQDQRDGTAMWSNTEASYAIPFQVGVVTDTRGLNDIGTHDDSVAGLQRSELAFDCTGGVIQSHTTADYVPNVNAYAKQGYQLIVADGKSLQPAVATISRKHPRTNFLILGAEATASKNVAGAVFKTEEGAYA
;
A
#
# COMPACT_ATOMS: atom_id res chain seq x y z
N MET A 1 2.68 19.89 -55.36
CA MET A 1 2.43 18.53 -55.90
C MET A 1 1.28 17.95 -55.11
N ARG A 2 0.14 17.70 -55.77
CA ARG A 2 -1.13 17.26 -55.16
C ARG A 2 -1.24 15.76 -55.37
N ASN A 3 -1.26 14.97 -54.29
CA ASN A 3 -1.50 13.54 -54.37
C ASN A 3 -2.57 13.18 -53.32
N VAL A 4 -3.74 12.82 -53.85
CA VAL A 4 -4.93 12.31 -53.18
C VAL A 4 -4.77 10.81 -53.00
N TRP A 5 -5.16 10.26 -51.85
CA TRP A 5 -5.71 8.90 -51.81
C TRP A 5 -6.69 8.71 -50.65
N SER A 6 -7.98 8.64 -51.01
CA SER A 6 -9.06 8.08 -50.20
C SER A 6 -9.09 6.56 -50.42
N VAL A 7 -9.22 5.77 -49.36
CA VAL A 7 -9.88 4.45 -49.43
C VAL A 7 -10.73 4.25 -48.17
N THR A 8 -12.03 4.23 -48.41
CA THR A 8 -13.13 3.88 -47.52
C THR A 8 -13.19 2.37 -47.32
N GLY A 9 -13.52 1.89 -46.12
CA GLY A 9 -13.72 0.46 -45.87
C GLY A 9 -14.44 0.19 -44.55
N ALA A 10 -15.75 0.46 -44.51
CA ALA A 10 -16.63 0.04 -43.43
C ALA A 10 -16.98 -1.44 -43.61
N VAL A 11 -16.72 -2.28 -42.61
CA VAL A 11 -17.24 -3.65 -42.52
C VAL A 11 -18.22 -3.70 -41.37
N ALA A 12 -19.51 -3.67 -41.71
CA ALA A 12 -20.60 -3.91 -40.80
C ALA A 12 -20.87 -5.42 -40.75
N ILE A 13 -20.68 -6.04 -39.58
CA ILE A 13 -21.16 -7.40 -39.31
C ILE A 13 -22.42 -7.27 -38.45
N VAL A 14 -23.55 -7.43 -39.12
CA VAL A 14 -24.88 -7.61 -38.53
C VAL A 14 -25.11 -9.11 -38.40
N CYS A 15 -25.30 -9.62 -37.18
CA CYS A 15 -25.85 -10.96 -36.95
C CYS A 15 -26.94 -10.90 -35.87
N ALA A 16 -28.17 -10.87 -36.40
CA ALA A 16 -29.45 -11.36 -35.89
C ALA A 16 -29.63 -11.64 -34.39
N SER A 17 -30.51 -10.85 -33.79
CA SER A 17 -31.23 -11.13 -32.55
C SER A 17 -32.15 -12.35 -32.69
N VAL A 18 -31.91 -13.40 -31.90
CA VAL A 18 -32.89 -14.46 -31.65
C VAL A 18 -33.66 -14.10 -30.38
N THR A 19 -34.96 -13.82 -30.53
CA THR A 19 -35.89 -13.70 -29.40
C THR A 19 -36.79 -14.93 -29.37
N GLY A 20 -36.90 -15.55 -28.20
CA GLY A 20 -37.88 -16.58 -27.85
C GLY A 20 -37.21 -17.85 -27.30
N CYS A 21 -37.71 -18.56 -26.29
CA CYS A 21 -38.83 -18.40 -25.37
C CYS A 21 -38.60 -19.36 -24.18
N THR A 22 -39.08 -19.00 -22.99
CA THR A 22 -39.54 -19.88 -21.88
C THR A 22 -38.63 -20.99 -21.36
N VAL A 23 -38.13 -20.81 -20.13
CA VAL A 23 -37.40 -21.82 -19.33
C VAL A 23 -38.38 -22.56 -18.40
N PRO A 24 -38.46 -23.91 -18.43
CA PRO A 24 -38.84 -24.70 -17.28
C PRO A 24 -37.60 -25.22 -16.54
N ARG A 25 -37.69 -25.19 -15.20
CA ARG A 25 -36.69 -25.63 -14.20
C ARG A 25 -36.07 -26.99 -14.50
N GLN A 26 -34.74 -27.07 -14.40
CA GLN A 26 -34.05 -28.24 -13.84
C GLN A 26 -32.91 -27.79 -12.90
N ASP A 27 -32.94 -28.40 -11.72
CA ASP A 27 -32.04 -28.29 -10.57
C ASP A 27 -30.74 -29.05 -10.86
N GLN A 28 -29.60 -28.34 -10.90
CA GLN A 28 -28.27 -28.94 -10.75
C GLN A 28 -27.40 -27.94 -9.98
N ARG A 29 -27.17 -28.26 -8.71
CA ARG A 29 -26.15 -27.67 -7.86
C ARG A 29 -24.78 -28.13 -8.34
N ASP A 30 -23.96 -27.18 -8.77
CA ASP A 30 -22.51 -27.25 -8.61
C ASP A 30 -21.99 -25.82 -8.44
N GLY A 31 -21.73 -25.45 -7.19
CA GLY A 31 -21.38 -24.11 -6.77
C GLY A 31 -19.89 -23.83 -6.94
N THR A 32 -19.44 -23.61 -8.16
CA THR A 32 -18.26 -22.76 -8.42
C THR A 32 -18.77 -21.38 -8.78
N ALA A 33 -18.98 -20.54 -7.76
CA ALA A 33 -19.29 -19.13 -7.96
C ALA A 33 -18.11 -18.44 -8.66
N MET A 34 -18.20 -18.33 -9.99
CA MET A 34 -17.38 -17.44 -10.79
C MET A 34 -17.72 -16.02 -10.34
N TRP A 35 -16.87 -15.44 -9.50
CA TRP A 35 -16.99 -14.07 -9.05
C TRP A 35 -16.63 -13.15 -10.22
N SER A 36 -17.62 -12.82 -11.04
CA SER A 36 -17.52 -11.69 -11.96
C SER A 36 -17.88 -10.43 -11.19
N ASN A 37 -16.92 -9.52 -11.07
CA ASN A 37 -17.12 -8.08 -11.04
C ASN A 37 -15.85 -7.47 -11.66
N THR A 38 -15.92 -6.93 -12.88
CA THR A 38 -16.44 -5.59 -13.24
C THR A 38 -15.45 -4.50 -12.85
N GLU A 39 -14.88 -3.94 -13.92
CA GLU A 39 -14.20 -2.65 -14.06
C GLU A 39 -12.94 -2.40 -13.21
N ALA A 40 -11.81 -2.36 -13.93
CA ALA A 40 -10.57 -1.78 -13.45
C ALA A 40 -10.80 -0.29 -13.13
N SER A 41 -11.28 -0.02 -11.91
CA SER A 41 -10.98 1.22 -11.22
C SER A 41 -9.49 1.45 -11.38
N TYR A 42 -9.09 2.67 -11.74
CA TYR A 42 -7.69 3.09 -11.64
C TYR A 42 -7.31 2.98 -10.15
N ALA A 43 -6.84 1.80 -9.75
CA ALA A 43 -6.41 1.51 -8.41
C ALA A 43 -5.17 2.39 -8.20
N ILE A 44 -5.31 3.42 -7.37
CA ILE A 44 -4.12 4.09 -6.85
C ILE A 44 -3.38 3.00 -6.06
N PRO A 45 -2.16 2.63 -6.46
CA PRO A 45 -1.44 1.54 -5.81
C PRO A 45 -1.27 1.89 -4.33
N PHE A 46 -1.50 0.92 -3.45
CA PHE A 46 -1.36 1.16 -2.02
C PHE A 46 0.10 1.52 -1.72
N GLN A 47 0.38 2.64 -1.06
CA GLN A 47 1.74 3.14 -0.85
C GLN A 47 2.15 3.05 0.62
N VAL A 48 3.33 2.46 0.85
CA VAL A 48 3.91 2.25 2.17
C VAL A 48 5.27 2.95 2.26
N GLY A 49 5.43 3.84 3.23
CA GLY A 49 6.67 4.59 3.44
C GLY A 49 7.35 4.17 4.72
N VAL A 50 8.59 3.73 4.65
CA VAL A 50 9.43 3.41 5.82
C VAL A 50 10.35 4.58 6.10
N VAL A 51 10.36 5.07 7.35
CA VAL A 51 11.29 6.09 7.83
C VAL A 51 12.14 5.49 8.93
N THR A 52 13.45 5.45 8.74
CA THR A 52 14.38 4.88 9.74
C THR A 52 14.95 5.96 10.66
N ASP A 53 15.37 5.54 11.86
CA ASP A 53 16.08 6.39 12.81
C ASP A 53 17.55 6.64 12.37
N THR A 54 18.31 7.42 13.14
CA THR A 54 19.70 7.78 12.79
C THR A 54 20.68 6.61 12.68
N ARG A 55 20.34 5.41 13.18
CA ARG A 55 21.20 4.22 13.02
C ARG A 55 21.19 3.71 11.58
N GLY A 56 20.12 4.00 10.83
CA GLY A 56 20.09 3.83 9.40
C GLY A 56 20.02 2.38 8.91
N LEU A 57 20.13 2.23 7.59
CA LEU A 57 20.23 0.93 6.91
C LEU A 57 21.67 0.39 7.02
N ASN A 58 21.85 -0.93 6.92
CA ASN A 58 23.11 -1.66 7.16
C ASN A 58 23.57 -1.72 8.64
N ASP A 59 22.65 -1.59 9.60
CA ASP A 59 22.94 -2.00 10.97
C ASP A 59 22.67 -3.51 11.14
N ILE A 60 23.30 -4.16 12.13
CA ILE A 60 22.94 -5.54 12.52
C ILE A 60 21.64 -5.44 13.33
N GLY A 61 20.57 -4.98 12.70
CA GLY A 61 19.41 -4.45 13.38
C GLY A 61 18.13 -4.48 12.54
N THR A 62 17.09 -3.90 13.12
CA THR A 62 15.71 -4.01 12.64
C THR A 62 15.45 -3.27 11.33
N HIS A 63 16.36 -2.39 10.91
CA HIS A 63 16.14 -1.53 9.74
C HIS A 63 16.17 -2.30 8.42
N ASP A 64 17.13 -3.21 8.28
CA ASP A 64 17.20 -4.08 7.11
C ASP A 64 16.01 -5.05 7.07
N ASP A 65 15.54 -5.52 8.23
CA ASP A 65 14.35 -6.36 8.36
C ASP A 65 13.07 -5.60 7.94
N SER A 66 12.94 -4.33 8.30
CA SER A 66 11.82 -3.47 7.86
C SER A 66 11.81 -3.29 6.35
N VAL A 67 12.97 -3.09 5.72
CA VAL A 67 13.08 -2.99 4.25
C VAL A 67 12.76 -4.33 3.60
N ALA A 68 13.25 -5.45 4.13
CA ALA A 68 12.92 -6.77 3.62
C ALA A 68 11.41 -7.07 3.75
N GLY A 69 10.79 -6.64 4.85
CA GLY A 69 9.35 -6.73 5.06
C GLY A 69 8.56 -5.89 4.05
N LEU A 70 9.02 -4.69 3.74
CA LEU A 70 8.45 -3.84 2.69
C LEU A 70 8.52 -4.52 1.33
N GLN A 71 9.68 -5.02 0.93
CA GLN A 71 9.87 -5.72 -0.35
C GLN A 71 8.98 -6.97 -0.47
N ARG A 72 8.87 -7.76 0.60
CA ARG A 72 7.94 -8.90 0.64
C ARG A 72 6.49 -8.44 0.48
N SER A 73 6.14 -7.30 1.06
CA SER A 73 4.79 -6.74 0.95
C SER A 73 4.49 -6.28 -0.47
N GLU A 74 5.43 -5.65 -1.17
CA GLU A 74 5.29 -5.29 -2.59
C GLU A 74 5.09 -6.50 -3.51
N LEU A 75 5.65 -7.66 -3.15
CA LEU A 75 5.47 -8.90 -3.90
C LEU A 75 4.15 -9.61 -3.57
N ALA A 76 3.71 -9.54 -2.32
CA ALA A 76 2.53 -10.26 -1.83
C ALA A 76 1.24 -9.45 -1.98
N PHE A 77 1.35 -8.13 -1.97
CA PHE A 77 0.25 -7.18 -2.04
C PHE A 77 0.54 -6.18 -3.17
N ASP A 78 -0.49 -5.74 -3.89
CA ASP A 78 -0.37 -4.74 -4.96
C ASP A 78 -0.10 -3.34 -4.36
N CYS A 79 1.08 -3.21 -3.75
CA CYS A 79 1.54 -2.01 -3.06
C CYS A 79 2.93 -1.60 -3.54
N THR A 80 3.22 -0.30 -3.40
CA THR A 80 4.51 0.30 -3.72
C THR A 80 5.15 0.88 -2.47
N GLY A 81 6.44 0.68 -2.33
CA GLY A 81 7.23 1.03 -1.17
C GLY A 81 8.16 2.21 -1.40
N GLY A 82 8.42 2.96 -0.34
CA GLY A 82 9.49 3.93 -0.29
C GLY A 82 10.24 3.84 1.04
N VAL A 83 11.54 4.15 1.03
CA VAL A 83 12.36 4.23 2.24
C VAL A 83 13.05 5.59 2.32
N ILE A 84 12.97 6.26 3.47
CA ILE A 84 13.78 7.45 3.81
C ILE A 84 14.60 7.14 5.05
N GLN A 85 15.91 7.31 4.94
CA GLN A 85 16.81 7.24 6.07
C GLN A 85 16.97 8.61 6.72
N SER A 86 16.83 8.68 8.05
CA SER A 86 17.16 9.89 8.80
C SER A 86 18.64 9.90 9.14
N HIS A 87 19.31 11.05 9.00
CA HIS A 87 20.73 11.20 9.35
C HIS A 87 20.90 11.90 10.69
N THR A 88 19.94 12.73 11.08
CA THR A 88 19.87 13.44 12.35
C THR A 88 18.47 13.37 12.94
N THR A 89 18.33 13.65 14.23
CA THR A 89 17.02 13.71 14.90
C THR A 89 16.14 14.85 14.38
N ALA A 90 16.73 15.88 13.79
CA ALA A 90 15.99 16.98 13.16
C ALA A 90 15.24 16.51 11.89
N ASP A 91 15.66 15.41 11.29
CA ASP A 91 15.08 14.88 10.05
C ASP A 91 13.78 14.10 10.30
N TYR A 92 13.52 13.66 11.53
CA TYR A 92 12.40 12.77 11.85
C TYR A 92 11.03 13.35 11.47
N VAL A 93 10.75 14.58 11.89
CA VAL A 93 9.49 15.26 11.58
C VAL A 93 9.33 15.55 10.08
N PRO A 94 10.31 16.16 9.38
CA PRO A 94 10.17 16.41 7.95
C PRO A 94 10.07 15.12 7.12
N ASN A 95 10.79 14.04 7.48
CA ASN A 95 10.75 12.76 6.77
C ASN A 95 9.38 12.09 6.88
N VAL A 96 8.83 11.95 8.10
CA VAL A 96 7.49 11.39 8.31
C VAL A 96 6.42 12.25 7.62
N ASN A 97 6.57 13.57 7.65
CA ASN A 97 5.64 14.49 6.99
C ASN A 97 5.74 14.45 5.45
N ALA A 98 6.90 14.11 4.89
CA ALA A 98 7.08 14.01 3.45
C ALA A 98 6.15 12.93 2.86
N TYR A 99 6.15 11.72 3.44
CA TYR A 99 5.24 10.66 3.02
C TYR A 99 3.77 10.99 3.28
N ALA A 100 3.47 11.61 4.43
CA ALA A 100 2.10 11.99 4.74
C ALA A 100 1.55 13.00 3.72
N LYS A 101 2.37 13.98 3.30
CA LYS A 101 2.03 14.94 2.25
C LYS A 101 1.92 14.33 0.86
N GLN A 102 2.72 13.32 0.56
CA GLN A 102 2.65 12.57 -0.69
C GLN A 102 1.40 11.67 -0.77
N GLY A 103 0.65 11.55 0.33
CA GLY A 103 -0.60 10.80 0.36
C GLY A 103 -0.42 9.30 0.60
N TYR A 104 0.74 8.87 1.12
CA TYR A 104 0.98 7.48 1.48
C TYR A 104 -0.06 7.01 2.50
N GLN A 105 -0.55 5.79 2.31
CA GLN A 105 -1.63 5.27 3.15
C GLN A 105 -1.12 4.67 4.46
N LEU A 106 0.10 4.13 4.45
CA LEU A 106 0.80 3.65 5.63
C LEU A 106 2.20 4.24 5.72
N ILE A 107 2.56 4.74 6.90
CA ILE A 107 3.92 5.18 7.22
C ILE A 107 4.44 4.35 8.39
N VAL A 108 5.51 3.62 8.17
CA VAL A 108 6.22 2.83 9.17
C VAL A 108 7.39 3.67 9.70
N ALA A 109 7.30 4.07 10.96
CA ALA A 109 8.37 4.70 11.70
C ALA A 109 9.20 3.60 12.38
N ASP A 110 10.34 3.28 11.80
CA ASP A 110 11.23 2.24 12.29
C ASP A 110 12.19 2.81 13.34
N GLY A 111 11.84 2.57 14.60
CA GLY A 111 12.60 3.02 15.75
C GLY A 111 11.76 3.86 16.72
N LYS A 112 11.89 3.54 18.00
CA LYS A 112 11.17 4.23 19.09
C LYS A 112 11.39 5.75 19.11
N SER A 113 12.55 6.21 18.65
CA SER A 113 12.94 7.63 18.63
C SER A 113 12.08 8.48 17.69
N LEU A 114 11.37 7.87 16.75
CA LEU A 114 10.44 8.54 15.82
C LEU A 114 9.05 8.76 16.42
N GLN A 115 8.72 8.16 17.58
CA GLN A 115 7.41 8.27 18.21
C GLN A 115 6.93 9.73 18.42
N PRO A 116 7.76 10.69 18.87
CA PRO A 116 7.33 12.10 19.00
C PRO A 116 6.99 12.75 17.66
N ALA A 117 7.70 12.39 16.59
CA ALA A 117 7.42 12.87 15.24
C ALA A 117 6.08 12.33 14.73
N VAL A 118 5.84 11.01 14.90
CA VAL A 118 4.56 10.38 14.55
C VAL A 118 3.41 10.96 15.37
N ALA A 119 3.58 11.19 16.67
CA ALA A 119 2.57 11.84 17.50
C ALA A 119 2.17 13.22 16.94
N THR A 120 3.15 13.99 16.45
CA THR A 120 2.93 15.32 15.89
C THR A 120 2.25 15.28 14.52
N ILE A 121 2.66 14.37 13.64
CA ILE A 121 2.19 14.31 12.25
C ILE A 121 0.86 13.56 12.15
N SER A 122 0.61 12.52 12.94
CA SER A 122 -0.64 11.74 12.91
C SER A 122 -1.89 12.57 13.13
N ARG A 123 -1.82 13.56 14.03
CA ARG A 123 -2.92 14.51 14.29
C ARG A 123 -3.21 15.44 13.11
N LYS A 124 -2.21 15.73 12.28
CA LYS A 124 -2.32 16.59 11.10
C LYS A 124 -2.83 15.80 9.87
N HIS A 125 -2.61 14.49 9.85
CA HIS A 125 -2.95 13.60 8.74
C HIS A 125 -3.82 12.43 9.21
N PRO A 126 -5.09 12.67 9.57
CA PRO A 126 -5.97 11.64 10.13
C PRO A 126 -6.34 10.53 9.13
N ARG A 127 -6.09 10.73 7.83
CA ARG A 127 -6.33 9.74 6.77
C ARG A 127 -5.14 8.81 6.50
N THR A 128 -3.96 9.16 7.01
CA THR A 128 -2.76 8.33 6.90
C THR A 128 -2.66 7.47 8.15
N ASN A 129 -2.37 6.19 7.97
CA ASN A 129 -2.09 5.27 9.05
C ASN A 129 -0.60 5.28 9.37
N PHE A 130 -0.27 5.16 10.65
CA PHE A 130 1.11 5.14 11.13
C PHE A 130 1.35 3.87 11.95
N LEU A 131 2.50 3.23 11.73
CA LEU A 131 3.00 2.12 12.53
C LEU A 131 4.33 2.54 13.14
N ILE A 132 4.52 2.32 14.44
CA ILE A 132 5.78 2.58 15.13
C ILE A 132 6.39 1.24 15.53
N LEU A 133 7.62 0.98 15.10
CA LEU A 133 8.36 -0.22 15.52
C LEU A 133 9.19 0.08 16.76
N GLY A 134 9.09 -0.79 17.77
CA GLY A 134 9.83 -0.69 19.02
C GLY A 134 9.25 0.30 20.04
N ALA A 135 8.04 0.83 19.81
CA ALA A 135 7.33 1.65 20.79
C ALA A 135 5.82 1.45 20.71
N GLU A 136 5.14 1.71 21.83
CA GLU A 136 3.68 1.65 21.90
C GLU A 136 3.02 2.71 21.02
N ALA A 137 1.75 2.46 20.68
CA ALA A 137 0.93 3.41 19.96
C ALA A 137 0.77 4.71 20.74
N THR A 138 0.67 5.82 20.02
CA THR A 138 0.27 7.11 20.63
C THR A 138 -1.25 7.15 20.80
N ALA A 139 -1.79 8.16 21.49
CA ALA A 139 -3.23 8.31 21.72
C ALA A 139 -4.08 8.51 20.43
N SER A 140 -3.46 8.71 19.27
CA SER A 140 -4.14 8.90 17.99
C SER A 140 -4.69 7.59 17.43
N LYS A 141 -5.96 7.58 16.96
CA LYS A 141 -6.63 6.38 16.44
C LYS A 141 -5.98 5.78 15.17
N ASN A 142 -5.24 6.58 14.42
CA ASN A 142 -4.54 6.20 13.20
C ASN A 142 -3.07 5.81 13.46
N VAL A 143 -2.71 5.50 14.71
CA VAL A 143 -1.35 5.10 15.09
C VAL A 143 -1.41 3.74 15.78
N ALA A 144 -0.60 2.80 15.30
CA ALA A 144 -0.34 1.52 15.93
C ALA A 144 1.13 1.45 16.37
N GLY A 145 1.40 0.66 17.41
CA GLY A 145 2.75 0.38 17.89
C GLY A 145 3.00 -1.12 17.90
N ALA A 146 4.13 -1.56 17.35
CA ALA A 146 4.60 -2.93 17.42
C ALA A 146 5.79 -2.97 18.38
N VAL A 147 5.56 -3.51 19.57
CA VAL A 147 6.60 -3.67 20.60
C VAL A 147 7.02 -5.13 20.64
N PHE A 148 8.32 -5.36 20.58
CA PHE A 148 8.92 -6.68 20.77
C PHE A 148 9.55 -6.74 22.15
N LYS A 149 9.28 -7.82 22.89
CA LYS A 149 9.95 -8.13 24.16
C LYS A 149 11.33 -8.73 23.89
N THR A 150 12.29 -7.88 23.54
CA THR A 150 13.65 -8.34 23.20
C THR A 150 14.37 -8.98 24.40
N GLU A 151 13.96 -8.65 25.62
CA GLU A 151 14.46 -9.21 26.87
C GLU A 151 14.19 -10.71 27.04
N GLU A 152 13.13 -11.26 26.43
CA GLU A 152 12.82 -12.70 26.50
C GLU A 152 13.75 -13.53 25.60
N GLY A 153 14.38 -12.93 24.59
CA GLY A 153 15.33 -13.59 23.69
C GLY A 153 16.81 -13.33 24.01
N ALA A 154 17.11 -12.28 24.80
CA ALA A 154 18.46 -11.96 25.26
C ALA A 154 18.87 -12.73 26.53
N TYR A 155 17.93 -13.42 27.17
CA TYR A 155 18.18 -14.35 28.26
C TYR A 155 18.66 -15.68 27.65
N ALA A 156 19.98 -15.85 27.54
CA ALA A 156 20.63 -17.11 27.23
C ALA A 156 21.42 -17.60 28.45
#